data_AF-A0A2N0KZW5-F1
#
_entry.id   AF-A0A2N0KZW5-F1
#
_cell.length_a   1.000
_cell.length_b   1.000
_cell.length_c   1.000
_cell.angle_alpha   90.00
_cell.angle_beta   90.00
_cell.angle_gamma   90.00
#
_symmetry.space_group_name_H-M   'P 1'
#
loop_
_entity.id
_entity.type
_entity.pdbx_description
1 polymer ?
#
loop_
_entity_poly.entity_id
_entity_poly.type
_entity_poly.pdbx_seq_one_letter_code
_entity_poly.pdbx_strand_id
1 'polypeptide(L)'
;MGGSLERVARGEPPVRFGSGAKIFDAWNEKFVAKKRLCSPSEVVKPLLVSFQKFHETLEAFPEEKFDQRALERIILEIGHYEVHTKQIGAWRKGQ
;
A
#
# COMPACT_ATOMS: atom_id res chain seq x y z
N MET A 1 -1.34 -0.48 11.37
CA MET A 1 -0.15 0.21 10.82
C MET A 1 0.82 0.67 11.90
N GLY A 2 0.38 1.09 13.11
CA GLY A 2 1.29 1.54 14.19
C GLY A 2 2.47 0.59 14.49
N GLY A 3 2.18 -0.69 14.76
CA GLY A 3 3.23 -1.67 15.06
C GLY A 3 4.27 -1.92 13.97
N SER A 4 4.00 -1.60 12.70
CA SER A 4 5.01 -1.72 11.62
C SER A 4 5.92 -0.49 11.57
N LEU A 5 5.36 0.69 11.80
CA LEU A 5 6.13 1.95 11.86
C LEU A 5 7.02 1.99 13.10
N GLU A 6 6.54 1.47 14.24
CA GLU A 6 7.32 1.31 15.47
C GLU A 6 8.54 0.38 15.28
N ARG A 7 8.42 -0.66 14.43
CA ARG A 7 9.54 -1.54 14.07
C ARG A 7 10.56 -0.81 13.22
N VAL A 8 10.10 -0.10 12.18
CA VAL A 8 10.96 0.70 11.31
C VAL A 8 11.71 1.77 12.12
N ALA A 9 11.04 2.42 13.07
CA ALA A 9 11.66 3.39 13.97
C ALA A 9 12.78 2.81 14.85
N ARG A 10 12.76 1.48 15.09
CA ARG A 10 13.81 0.74 15.80
C ARG A 10 14.84 0.10 14.85
N GLY A 11 14.77 0.35 13.54
CA GLY A 11 15.63 -0.30 12.55
C GLY A 11 15.26 -1.76 12.27
N GLU A 12 14.11 -2.23 12.76
CA GLU A 12 13.61 -3.57 12.52
C GLU A 12 12.82 -3.63 11.20
N PRO A 13 12.78 -4.80 10.51
CA PRO A 13 11.90 -4.98 9.37
C PRO A 13 10.44 -4.65 9.71
N PRO A 14 9.71 -3.93 8.83
CA PRO A 14 8.32 -3.53 9.09
C PRO A 14 7.39 -4.73 9.29
N VAL A 15 7.77 -5.90 8.79
CA VAL A 15 7.03 -7.16 8.86
C VAL A 15 7.95 -8.26 9.41
N ARG A 16 7.46 -9.06 10.36
CA ARG A 16 8.18 -10.27 10.82
C ARG A 16 8.21 -11.29 9.69
N PHE A 17 9.38 -11.91 9.47
CA PHE A 17 9.62 -12.85 8.38
C PHE A 17 8.64 -14.04 8.42
N GLY A 18 7.98 -14.25 7.28
CA GLY A 18 7.24 -15.42 6.83
C GLY A 18 7.10 -15.31 5.30
N SER A 19 6.84 -16.42 4.61
CA SER A 19 6.88 -16.44 3.13
C SER A 19 5.89 -15.43 2.53
N GLY A 20 6.43 -14.48 1.75
CA GLY A 20 5.77 -13.23 1.37
C GLY A 20 4.34 -13.37 0.85
N ALA A 21 4.06 -14.37 0.00
CA ALA A 21 2.72 -14.58 -0.56
C ALA A 21 1.64 -14.86 0.51
N LYS A 22 1.91 -15.79 1.45
CA LYS A 22 0.92 -16.18 2.47
C LYS A 22 0.61 -15.05 3.45
N ILE A 23 1.56 -14.15 3.68
CA ILE A 23 1.33 -12.97 4.52
C ILE A 23 0.41 -11.97 3.82
N PHE A 24 0.62 -11.72 2.53
CA PHE A 24 -0.22 -10.81 1.76
C PHE A 24 -1.65 -11.35 1.62
N ASP A 25 -1.83 -12.65 1.37
CA ASP A 25 -3.15 -13.28 1.32
C ASP A 25 -3.89 -13.11 2.66
N ALA A 26 -3.23 -13.42 3.78
CA ALA A 26 -3.83 -13.26 5.11
C ALA A 26 -4.16 -11.80 5.44
N TRP A 27 -3.39 -10.83 4.93
CA TRP A 27 -3.70 -9.41 5.08
C TRP A 27 -4.89 -9.00 4.23
N ASN A 28 -4.97 -9.49 2.99
CA ASN A 28 -6.08 -9.25 2.08
C ASN A 28 -7.37 -9.85 2.62
N GLU A 29 -7.34 -11.08 3.14
CA GLU A 29 -8.48 -11.72 3.80
C GLU A 29 -9.01 -10.89 4.97
N LYS A 30 -8.11 -10.40 5.84
CA LYS A 30 -8.48 -9.51 6.95
C LYS A 30 -9.07 -8.19 6.47
N PHE A 31 -8.51 -7.61 5.41
CA PHE A 31 -9.01 -6.39 4.80
C PHE A 31 -10.43 -6.61 4.26
N VAL A 32 -10.65 -7.68 3.48
CA VAL A 32 -11.96 -8.03 2.93
C VAL A 32 -12.95 -8.28 4.06
N ALA A 33 -12.62 -9.11 5.05
CA ALA A 33 -13.50 -9.38 6.18
C ALA A 33 -13.94 -8.10 6.91
N LYS A 34 -13.01 -7.15 7.11
CA LYS A 34 -13.29 -5.87 7.77
C LYS A 34 -14.11 -4.91 6.90
N LYS A 35 -13.92 -4.92 5.58
CA LYS A 35 -14.49 -3.93 4.65
C LYS A 35 -15.70 -4.45 3.87
N ARG A 36 -16.06 -5.73 4.01
CA ARG A 36 -17.13 -6.39 3.25
C ARG A 36 -18.49 -5.68 3.32
N LEU A 37 -18.81 -5.07 4.46
CA LEU A 37 -20.08 -4.37 4.68
C LEU A 37 -20.01 -2.86 4.41
N CYS A 38 -18.83 -2.34 4.08
CA CYS A 38 -18.66 -0.93 3.73
C CYS A 38 -19.14 -0.66 2.30
N SER A 39 -19.70 0.52 2.07
CA SER A 39 -19.91 1.03 0.72
C SER A 39 -18.56 1.23 0.01
N PRO A 40 -18.53 1.19 -1.34
CA PRO A 40 -17.32 1.51 -2.10
C PRO A 40 -16.71 2.87 -1.69
N SER A 41 -17.55 3.87 -1.40
CA SER A 41 -17.09 5.20 -0.98
C SER A 41 -16.34 5.18 0.36
N GLU A 42 -16.77 4.36 1.32
CA GLU A 42 -16.14 4.22 2.63
C GLU A 42 -14.82 3.44 2.57
N VAL A 43 -14.60 2.69 1.49
CA VAL A 43 -13.33 2.03 1.19
C VAL A 43 -12.39 2.99 0.45
N VAL A 44 -12.89 3.72 -0.56
CA VAL A 44 -12.06 4.55 -1.45
C VAL A 44 -11.63 5.87 -0.79
N LYS A 45 -12.50 6.56 -0.04
CA LYS A 45 -12.16 7.86 0.57
C LYS A 45 -10.89 7.78 1.45
N PRO A 46 -10.74 6.81 2.37
CA PRO A 46 -9.51 6.67 3.16
C PRO A 46 -8.27 6.40 2.31
N LEU A 47 -8.40 5.66 1.20
CA LEU A 47 -7.28 5.38 0.31
C LEU A 47 -6.80 6.65 -0.40
N LEU A 48 -7.72 7.48 -0.89
CA LEU A 48 -7.39 8.77 -1.51
C LEU A 48 -6.70 9.71 -0.52
N VAL A 49 -7.20 9.79 0.72
CA VAL A 49 -6.55 10.59 1.78
C VAL A 49 -5.15 10.07 2.09
N SER A 50 -4.97 8.74 2.15
CA SER A 50 -3.64 8.14 2.38
C SER A 50 -2.69 8.42 1.22
N PHE A 51 -3.18 8.38 -0.02
CA PHE A 51 -2.39 8.66 -1.22
C PHE A 51 -1.95 10.12 -1.27
N GLN A 52 -2.85 11.05 -0.99
CA GLN A 52 -2.53 12.48 -0.91
C GLN A 52 -1.44 12.74 0.14
N LYS A 53 -1.58 12.17 1.34
CA LYS A 53 -0.57 12.29 2.40
C LYS A 53 0.79 11.70 2.01
N PHE A 54 0.79 10.59 1.26
CA PHE A 54 2.02 9.99 0.76
C PHE A 54 2.75 10.96 -0.18
N HIS A 55 2.04 11.57 -1.13
CA HIS A 55 2.60 12.59 -2.02
C HIS A 55 3.13 13.81 -1.27
N GLU A 56 2.32 14.40 -0.38
CA GLU A 56 2.75 15.55 0.45
C GLU A 56 4.00 15.24 1.27
N THR A 57 4.09 14.01 1.80
CA THR A 57 5.27 13.58 2.57
C THR A 57 6.50 13.44 1.69
N LEU A 58 6.35 12.88 0.48
CA LEU A 58 7.46 12.75 -0.48
C LEU A 58 7.97 14.13 -0.91
N GLU A 59 7.06 15.06 -1.23
CA GLU A 59 7.41 16.43 -1.66
C GLU A 59 8.09 17.23 -0.54
N ALA A 60 7.70 17.01 0.72
CA ALA A 60 8.30 17.69 1.86
C ALA A 60 9.67 17.11 2.29
N PHE A 61 10.05 15.93 1.80
CA PHE A 61 11.25 15.24 2.23
C PHE A 61 12.46 15.62 1.36
N PRO A 62 13.64 15.91 1.93
CA PRO A 62 14.82 16.29 1.15
C PRO A 62 15.24 15.17 0.18
N GLU A 63 15.46 15.51 -1.08
CA GLU A 63 15.77 14.56 -2.14
C GLU A 63 17.04 13.73 -1.83
N GLU A 64 18.02 14.35 -1.18
CA GLU A 64 19.31 13.73 -0.83
C GLU A 64 19.17 12.62 0.23
N LYS A 65 17.99 12.47 0.83
CA LYS A 65 17.69 11.39 1.78
C LYS A 65 17.18 10.13 1.10
N PHE A 66 16.85 10.18 -0.19
CA PHE A 66 16.45 9.00 -0.94
C PHE A 66 17.66 8.34 -1.57
N ASP A 67 17.94 7.11 -1.15
CA ASP A 67 18.86 6.25 -1.89
C ASP A 67 18.15 5.59 -3.09
N GLN A 68 18.94 4.98 -3.98
CA GLN A 68 18.44 4.30 -5.18
C GLN A 68 17.35 3.27 -4.85
N ARG A 69 17.51 2.54 -3.74
CA ARG A 69 16.58 1.50 -3.32
C ARG A 69 15.24 2.10 -2.87
N ALA A 70 15.27 3.23 -2.18
CA ALA A 70 14.08 3.96 -1.78
C ALA A 70 13.31 4.46 -3.01
N LEU A 71 14.02 5.02 -3.99
CA LEU A 71 13.44 5.47 -5.27
C LEU A 71 12.79 4.32 -6.04
N GLU A 72 13.49 3.20 -6.21
CA GLU A 72 12.96 1.99 -6.85
C GLU A 72 11.69 1.48 -6.15
N ARG A 73 11.67 1.52 -4.82
CA ARG A 73 10.50 1.11 -4.05
C ARG A 73 9.32 2.05 -4.27
N ILE A 74 9.53 3.36 -4.25
CA ILE A 74 8.49 4.36 -4.50
C ILE A 74 7.90 4.15 -5.91
N ILE A 75 8.74 3.96 -6.92
CA ILE A 75 8.32 3.72 -8.31
C ILE A 75 7.45 2.46 -8.40
N LEU A 76 7.87 1.37 -7.73
CA LEU A 76 7.09 0.13 -7.70
C LEU A 76 5.69 0.33 -7.09
N GLU A 77 5.60 0.99 -5.93
CA GLU A 77 4.32 1.22 -5.25
C GLU A 77 3.38 2.11 -6.08
N ILE A 78 3.90 3.11 -6.79
CA ILE A 78 3.10 3.95 -7.70
C ILE A 78 2.64 3.15 -8.93
N GLY A 79 3.50 2.28 -9.48
CA GLY A 79 3.16 1.45 -10.64
C GLY A 79 2.01 0.47 -10.39
N HIS A 80 1.77 0.05 -9.15
CA HIS A 80 0.68 -0.88 -8.80
C HIS A 80 -0.72 -0.35 -9.13
N TYR A 81 -0.93 0.97 -9.13
CA TYR A 81 -2.24 1.55 -9.47
C TYR A 81 -2.65 1.25 -10.92
N GLU A 82 -1.69 1.25 -11.85
CA GLU A 82 -1.97 0.91 -13.24
C GLU A 82 -2.36 -0.57 -13.38
N VAL A 83 -1.65 -1.46 -12.68
CA VAL A 83 -1.95 -2.90 -12.64
C VAL A 83 -3.38 -3.15 -12.13
N HIS A 84 -3.75 -2.54 -11.01
CA HIS A 84 -5.10 -2.71 -10.44
C HIS A 84 -6.18 -2.07 -11.32
N THR A 85 -5.89 -0.95 -11.98
CA THR A 85 -6.83 -0.34 -12.94
C THR A 85 -7.16 -1.31 -14.08
N LYS A 86 -6.14 -1.99 -14.63
CA LYS A 86 -6.33 -3.03 -15.66
C LYS A 86 -7.15 -4.21 -15.14
N GLN A 87 -6.86 -4.71 -13.94
CA GLN A 87 -7.59 -5.81 -13.31
C GLN A 87 -9.06 -5.47 -13.06
N ILE A 88 -9.36 -4.29 -12.53
CA ILE A 88 -10.74 -3.81 -12.33
C ILE A 88 -11.45 -3.68 -13.68
N GLY A 89 -10.74 -3.19 -14.70
CA GLY A 89 -11.25 -3.10 -16.07
C GLY A 89 -11.62 -4.46 -16.66
N ALA A 90 -10.77 -5.47 -16.49
CA ALA A 90 -11.03 -6.84 -16.90
C ALA A 90 -12.24 -7.44 -16.16
N TRP A 91 -12.27 -7.30 -14.83
CA TRP A 91 -13.38 -7.77 -14.00
C TRP A 91 -14.73 -7.17 -14.43
N ARG A 92 -14.78 -5.86 -14.73
CA ARG A 92 -15.99 -5.19 -15.24
C ARG A 92 -16.46 -5.73 -16.60
N LYS A 93 -15.54 -6.25 -17.40
CA LYS A 93 -15.82 -6.89 -18.70
C LYS A 93 -16.13 -8.39 -18.56
N GLY A 94 -16.10 -8.94 -17.35
CA GLY A 94 -16.28 -10.38 -17.10
C GLY A 94 -15.10 -11.23 -17.57
N GLN A 95 -13.90 -10.65 -17.64
CA GLN A 95 -12.64 -11.30 -18.04
C GLN A 95 -11.77 -11.64 -16.84
#